data_AF-A0AAX2ABC5-F1
#
_entry.id   AF-A0AAX2ABC5-F1
#
_cell.length_a   1.000
_cell.length_b   1.000
_cell.length_c   1.000
_cell.angle_alpha   90.00
_cell.angle_beta   90.00
_cell.angle_gamma   90.00
#
_symmetry.space_group_name_H-M   'P 1'
#
loop_
_entity.id
_entity.type
_entity.pdbx_description
1 polymer ?
#
loop_
_entity_poly.entity_id
_entity_poly.type
_entity_poly.pdbx_seq_one_letter_code
_entity_poly.pdbx_strand_id
1 'polypeptide(L)'
;IRLSSVIQKLEETEAIEHILVHTGQNYDYELNEVFFKDFNLKKPDYFLNAAGGGAIETIGKIFIAIEPILEKEEPEAVLILGDTNSCLCAIPAKKRKIPIFHMEAGNRC
;
A
#
# COMPACT_ATOMS: atom_id res chain seq x y z
N ILE A 1 -5.46 4.69 9.06
CA ILE A 1 -5.72 4.40 10.49
C ILE A 1 -5.40 2.96 10.88
N ARG A 2 -6.06 1.93 10.33
CA ARG A 2 -5.94 0.54 10.80
C ARG A 2 -4.54 -0.10 10.72
N LEU A 3 -3.69 0.36 9.80
CA LEU A 3 -2.28 -0.06 9.72
C LEU A 3 -1.32 0.75 10.61
N SER A 4 -1.77 1.79 11.33
CA SER A 4 -0.87 2.69 12.08
C SER A 4 0.07 1.95 13.03
N SER A 5 -0.47 1.13 13.93
CA SER A 5 0.35 0.35 14.88
C SER A 5 1.25 -0.68 14.20
N VAL A 6 0.82 -1.24 13.06
CA VAL A 6 1.64 -2.18 12.28
C VAL A 6 2.82 -1.44 11.65
N ILE A 7 2.57 -0.28 11.03
CA ILE A 7 3.62 0.57 10.45
C ILE A 7 4.65 0.94 11.52
N GLN A 8 4.21 1.42 12.69
CA GLN A 8 5.12 1.74 13.79
C GLN A 8 5.98 0.54 14.19
N LYS A 9 5.37 -0.64 14.30
CA LYS A 9 6.11 -1.85 14.68
C LYS A 9 7.11 -2.30 13.64
N LEU A 10 6.79 -2.13 12.34
CA LEU A 10 7.71 -2.41 11.24
C LEU A 10 8.89 -1.42 11.22
N GLU A 11 8.68 -0.17 11.61
CA GLU A 11 9.77 0.83 11.70
C GLU A 11 10.68 0.65 12.94
N GLU A 12 10.17 0.08 14.03
CA GLU A 12 10.96 -0.17 15.25
C GLU A 12 11.93 -1.35 15.13
N THR A 13 11.79 -2.19 14.10
CA THR A 13 12.56 -3.43 13.97
C THR A 13 13.68 -3.29 12.95
N GLU A 14 14.90 -3.67 13.34
CA GLU A 14 16.04 -3.75 12.41
C GLU A 14 15.97 -4.97 11.47
N ALA A 15 15.08 -5.92 11.77
CA ALA A 15 14.93 -7.15 10.98
C ALA A 15 14.12 -6.98 9.69
N ILE A 16 13.44 -5.84 9.49
CA ILE A 16 12.59 -5.60 8.33
C ILE A 16 12.92 -4.22 7.76
N GLU A 17 13.32 -4.20 6.49
CA GLU A 17 13.31 -2.98 5.70
C GLU A 17 11.88 -2.74 5.19
N HIS A 18 11.23 -1.70 5.70
CA HIS A 18 9.83 -1.45 5.40
C HIS A 18 9.66 -0.32 4.38
N ILE A 19 9.24 -0.70 3.17
CA ILE A 19 8.85 0.22 2.10
C ILE A 19 7.34 0.46 2.13
N LEU A 20 6.93 1.69 2.44
CA LEU A 20 5.55 2.12 2.52
C LEU A 20 5.10 2.77 1.20
N VAL A 21 4.17 2.11 0.51
CA VAL A 21 3.58 2.62 -0.73
C VAL A 21 2.16 3.13 -0.48
N HIS A 22 1.92 4.40 -0.81
CA HIS A 22 0.60 5.00 -0.83
C HIS A 22 0.08 5.14 -2.26
N THR A 23 -1.01 4.47 -2.60
CA THR A 23 -1.53 4.47 -3.98
C THR A 23 -2.13 5.80 -4.42
N GLY A 24 -2.59 6.63 -3.47
CA GLY A 24 -3.28 7.87 -3.79
C GLY A 24 -4.67 7.66 -4.39
N GLN A 25 -5.29 6.49 -4.21
CA GLN A 25 -6.65 6.20 -4.70
C GLN A 25 -7.73 7.10 -4.08
N ASN A 26 -7.51 7.55 -2.83
CA ASN A 26 -8.37 8.48 -2.12
C ASN A 26 -7.58 9.78 -1.94
N TYR A 27 -7.92 10.81 -2.72
CA TYR A 27 -7.21 12.07 -2.70
C TYR A 27 -7.89 13.06 -1.75
N ASP A 28 -7.49 12.99 -0.48
CA ASP A 28 -7.58 14.12 0.43
C ASP A 28 -6.21 14.31 1.08
N TYR A 29 -5.43 15.25 0.54
CA TYR A 29 -4.07 15.52 0.97
C TYR A 29 -4.02 16.01 2.42
N GLU A 30 -4.97 16.86 2.81
CA GLU A 30 -5.03 17.41 4.17
C GLU A 30 -5.33 16.31 5.18
N LEU A 31 -6.30 15.43 4.88
CA LEU A 31 -6.62 14.29 5.75
C LEU A 31 -5.44 13.33 5.89
N ASN A 32 -4.69 13.11 4.81
CA ASN A 32 -3.52 12.22 4.83
C ASN A 32 -2.37 12.82 5.66
N GLU A 33 -1.99 14.08 5.45
CA GLU A 33 -0.90 14.70 6.22
C GLU A 33 -1.20 14.75 7.72
N VAL A 34 -2.44 15.10 8.10
CA VAL A 34 -2.88 15.07 9.49
C VAL A 34 -2.79 13.66 10.05
N PHE A 35 -3.22 12.64 9.29
CA PHE A 35 -3.14 11.24 9.72
C PHE A 35 -1.69 10.79 9.98
N PHE A 36 -0.74 11.08 9.09
CA PHE A 36 0.66 10.68 9.31
C PHE A 36 1.28 11.41 10.51
N LYS A 37 0.94 12.69 10.69
CA LYS A 37 1.45 13.51 11.79
C LYS A 37 0.89 13.08 13.14
N ASP A 38 -0.43 12.92 13.25
CA ASP A 38 -1.10 12.62 14.53
C ASP A 38 -0.74 11.23 15.06
N PHE A 39 -0.49 10.28 14.15
CA PHE A 39 -0.07 8.93 14.51
C PHE A 39 1.46 8.74 14.54
N ASN A 40 2.24 9.81 14.36
CA ASN A 40 3.71 9.76 14.31
C ASN A 40 4.24 8.65 13.38
N LEU A 41 3.69 8.58 12.17
CA LEU A 41 4.04 7.58 11.16
C LEU A 41 5.06 8.17 10.18
N LYS A 42 5.95 7.33 9.63
CA LYS A 42 6.80 7.73 8.50
C LYS A 42 5.94 8.18 7.32
N LYS A 43 6.48 9.11 6.52
CA LYS A 43 5.90 9.41 5.22
C LYS A 43 6.03 8.19 4.29
N PRO A 44 5.11 7.98 3.34
CA PRO A 44 5.28 6.96 2.31
C PRO A 44 6.57 7.18 1.53
N ASP A 45 7.31 6.11 1.25
CA ASP A 45 8.47 6.15 0.36
C ASP A 45 8.04 6.38 -1.09
N TYR A 46 6.83 5.90 -1.43
CA TYR A 46 6.22 6.06 -2.74
C TYR A 46 4.79 6.57 -2.65
N PHE A 47 4.45 7.54 -3.50
CA PHE A 47 3.10 8.01 -3.70
C PHE A 47 2.71 7.87 -5.18
N LEU A 48 1.78 6.95 -5.50
CA LEU A 48 1.51 6.58 -6.90
C LEU A 48 0.60 7.55 -7.65
N ASN A 49 -0.12 8.41 -6.93
CA ASN A 49 -1.11 9.33 -7.48
C ASN A 49 -2.10 8.66 -8.46
N ALA A 50 -2.59 7.47 -8.10
CA ALA A 50 -3.30 6.58 -9.02
C ALA A 50 -4.82 6.84 -9.10
N ALA A 51 -5.32 7.93 -8.52
CA ALA A 51 -6.73 8.31 -8.63
C ALA A 51 -7.15 8.43 -10.11
N GLY A 52 -8.26 7.79 -10.47
CA GLY A 52 -8.90 7.88 -11.78
C GLY A 52 -10.36 8.32 -11.69
N GLY A 53 -11.02 8.48 -12.85
CA GLY A 53 -12.43 8.83 -12.94
C GLY A 53 -13.39 7.72 -12.49
N GLY A 54 -12.88 6.51 -12.26
CA GLY A 54 -13.64 5.38 -11.71
C GLY A 54 -12.74 4.25 -11.20
N ALA A 55 -13.36 3.21 -10.65
CA ALA A 55 -12.66 2.10 -10.02
C ALA A 55 -11.70 1.39 -10.99
N ILE A 56 -12.16 1.02 -12.19
CA ILE A 56 -11.34 0.29 -13.17
C ILE A 56 -10.14 1.13 -13.65
N GLU A 57 -10.34 2.42 -13.90
CA GLU A 57 -9.25 3.32 -14.27
C GLU A 57 -8.23 3.45 -13.13
N THR A 58 -8.71 3.60 -11.89
CA THR A 58 -7.87 3.67 -10.70
C THR A 58 -7.04 2.38 -10.54
N ILE A 59 -7.66 1.21 -10.69
CA ILE A 59 -6.97 -0.09 -10.63
C ILE A 59 -5.90 -0.19 -11.71
N GLY A 60 -6.21 0.20 -12.95
CA GLY A 60 -5.25 0.20 -14.06
C GLY A 60 -4.04 1.10 -13.77
N LYS A 61 -4.28 2.31 -13.26
CA LYS A 61 -3.22 3.24 -12.83
C LYS A 61 -2.36 2.66 -11.71
N ILE A 62 -2.98 2.03 -10.72
CA ILE A 62 -2.27 1.36 -9.62
C ILE A 62 -1.34 0.28 -10.18
N PHE A 63 -1.81 -0.56 -11.11
CA PHE A 63 -1.00 -1.64 -11.68
C PHE A 63 0.21 -1.11 -12.46
N ILE A 64 -0.02 -0.08 -13.28
CA ILE A 64 1.06 0.56 -14.05
C ILE A 64 2.10 1.20 -13.12
N ALA A 65 1.65 1.83 -12.03
CA ALA A 65 2.55 2.57 -11.13
C ALA A 65 3.29 1.67 -10.13
N ILE A 66 2.70 0.55 -9.69
CA ILE A 66 3.33 -0.34 -8.71
C ILE A 66 4.39 -1.24 -9.33
N GLU A 67 4.25 -1.60 -10.60
CA GLU A 67 5.17 -2.51 -11.29
C GLU A 67 6.64 -2.08 -11.25
N PRO A 68 7.04 -0.84 -11.58
CA PRO A 68 8.43 -0.41 -11.48
C PRO A 68 8.97 -0.40 -10.04
N ILE A 69 8.09 -0.23 -9.04
CA ILE A 69 8.50 -0.26 -7.62
C ILE A 69 8.79 -1.70 -7.20
N LEU A 70 7.94 -2.66 -7.57
CA LEU A 70 8.19 -4.07 -7.28
C LEU A 70 9.45 -4.60 -7.99
N GLU A 71 9.83 -4.01 -9.12
CA GLU A 71 11.07 -4.31 -9.82
C GLU A 71 12.29 -3.68 -9.16
N LYS A 72 12.17 -2.44 -8.71
CA LYS A 72 13.26 -1.72 -8.06
C LYS A 72 13.57 -2.26 -6.67
N GLU A 73 12.53 -2.49 -5.87
CA GLU A 73 12.65 -2.84 -4.45
C GLU A 73 12.77 -4.34 -4.21
N GLU A 74 12.47 -5.17 -5.22
CA GLU A 74 12.50 -6.65 -5.17
C GLU A 74 12.04 -7.24 -3.81
N PRO A 75 10.84 -6.88 -3.31
CA PRO A 75 10.48 -7.15 -1.92
C PRO A 75 10.26 -8.65 -1.67
N GLU A 76 10.71 -9.12 -0.50
CA GLU A 76 10.52 -10.51 -0.05
C GLU A 76 9.06 -10.82 0.33
N ALA A 77 8.25 -9.78 0.60
CA ALA A 77 6.83 -9.90 0.92
C ALA A 77 6.07 -8.60 0.63
N VAL A 78 4.77 -8.73 0.37
CA VAL A 78 3.84 -7.59 0.29
C VAL A 78 2.74 -7.75 1.34
N LEU A 79 2.51 -6.71 2.14
CA LEU A 79 1.38 -6.60 3.05
C LEU A 79 0.29 -5.72 2.44
N ILE A 80 -0.95 -6.20 2.40
CA ILE A 80 -2.12 -5.42 1.99
C ILE A 80 -3.19 -5.45 3.08
N LEU A 81 -4.00 -4.39 3.15
CA LEU A 81 -5.12 -4.28 4.09
C LEU A 81 -6.45 -4.14 3.34
N GLY A 82 -7.44 -4.90 3.78
CA GLY A 82 -8.85 -4.71 3.41
C GLY A 82 -9.14 -5.03 1.95
N ASP A 83 -10.15 -4.37 1.39
CA ASP A 83 -10.80 -4.69 0.11
C ASP A 83 -10.91 -3.49 -0.85
N THR A 84 -10.17 -2.41 -0.59
CA THR A 84 -10.11 -1.25 -1.51
C THR A 84 -9.44 -1.60 -2.85
N ASN A 85 -9.53 -0.72 -3.86
CA ASN A 85 -8.85 -0.92 -5.15
C ASN A 85 -7.33 -1.14 -5.00
N SER A 86 -6.72 -0.60 -3.95
CA SER A 86 -5.29 -0.81 -3.64
C SER A 86 -4.96 -2.24 -3.22
N CYS A 87 -5.90 -3.00 -2.63
CA CYS A 87 -5.62 -4.39 -2.26
C CYS A 87 -5.35 -5.25 -3.50
N LEU A 88 -5.86 -4.85 -4.67
CA LEU A 88 -5.63 -5.53 -5.94
C LEU A 88 -4.18 -5.47 -6.41
N CYS A 89 -3.30 -4.67 -5.77
CA CYS A 89 -1.84 -4.80 -5.90
C CYS A 89 -1.33 -6.23 -5.63
N ALA A 90 -2.13 -7.08 -4.96
CA ALA A 90 -1.88 -8.51 -4.87
C ALA A 90 -1.66 -9.16 -6.24
N ILE A 91 -2.32 -8.71 -7.31
CA ILE A 91 -2.21 -9.29 -8.65
C ILE A 91 -0.79 -9.11 -9.23
N PRO A 92 -0.25 -7.89 -9.39
CA PRO A 92 1.12 -7.71 -9.88
C PRO A 92 2.16 -8.35 -8.95
N ALA A 93 1.98 -8.28 -7.62
CA ALA A 93 2.87 -8.97 -6.67
C ALA A 93 2.87 -10.50 -6.91
N LYS A 94 1.68 -11.10 -7.10
CA LYS A 94 1.54 -12.54 -7.37
C LYS A 94 2.17 -12.95 -8.69
N LYS A 95 2.09 -12.11 -9.73
CA LYS A 95 2.73 -12.36 -11.03
C LYS A 95 4.25 -12.44 -10.91
N ARG A 96 4.84 -11.67 -9.99
CA ARG A 96 6.27 -11.73 -9.63
C ARG A 96 6.60 -12.81 -8.59
N LYS A 97 5.62 -13.63 -8.20
CA LYS A 97 5.75 -14.70 -7.18
C LYS A 97 6.15 -14.20 -5.79
N ILE A 98 5.88 -12.92 -5.49
CA ILE A 98 6.13 -12.35 -4.18
C ILE A 98 5.07 -12.86 -3.20
N PRO A 99 5.44 -13.35 -2.00
CA PRO A 99 4.51 -13.69 -0.93
C PRO A 99 3.59 -12.51 -0.56
N ILE A 100 2.31 -12.77 -0.36
CA ILE A 100 1.31 -11.74 -0.04
C ILE A 100 0.65 -12.07 1.30
N PHE A 101 0.69 -11.10 2.21
CA PHE A 101 0.02 -11.14 3.50
C PHE A 101 -1.18 -10.21 3.44
N HIS A 102 -2.39 -10.75 3.58
CA HIS A 102 -3.64 -9.99 3.50
C HIS A 102 -4.24 -9.81 4.90
N MET A 103 -4.13 -8.60 5.42
CA MET A 103 -4.81 -8.21 6.66
C MET A 103 -6.27 -7.90 6.35
N GLU A 104 -7.16 -8.29 7.26
CA GLU A 104 -8.62 -8.21 7.07
C GLU A 104 -9.12 -9.09 5.90
N ALA A 105 -8.48 -10.25 5.71
CA ALA A 105 -8.94 -11.24 4.75
C ALA A 105 -10.26 -11.90 5.18
N GLY A 106 -11.02 -12.37 4.20
CA GLY A 106 -12.18 -13.24 4.45
C GLY A 106 -13.45 -12.52 4.90
N ASN A 107 -13.55 -11.20 4.73
CA ASN A 107 -14.83 -10.50 4.83
C ASN A 107 -15.81 -11.13 3.83
N ARG A 108 -16.91 -11.68 4.36
CA ARG A 108 -18.00 -12.28 3.58
C ARG A 108 -19.10 -11.24 3.48
N CYS A 109 -19.06 -10.42 2.44
CA CYS A 109 -20.18 -9.56 2.06
C CYS A 109 -21.27 -10.36 1.33
#